data_AF-A0AAD9TDT7-F1
#
_entry.id   AF-A0AAD9TDT7-F1
#
_cell.length_a   1.000
_cell.length_b   1.000
_cell.length_c   1.000
_cell.angle_alpha   90.00
_cell.angle_beta   90.00
_cell.angle_gamma   90.00
#
_symmetry.space_group_name_H-M   'P 1'
#
loop_
_entity.id
_entity.type
_entity.pdbx_description
1 polymer ?
#
loop_
_entity_poly.entity_id
_entity_poly.type
_entity_poly.pdbx_seq_one_letter_code
_entity_poly.pdbx_strand_id
1 'polypeptide(L)'
;MVSVAGNDYSTYVVKNGSLQNLPDFTKNLVKQLAIDLKRIKGLGVEKVLVTAVEPIGCLPSVTAQNSHQKCDEFFNSASQFHNLRLKDAIIKLNTDTNIILNSTASSFIILDTYKAFMSAMNKKHFKGELQVKNPLEPCCVGLDGNSCGSVDDKGVKKYSVCKNPELSFFWDDVHPTQSAWHAVSSSLNSSLHRIYKSFN
;
A
#
# COMPACT_ATOMS: atom_id res chain seq x y z
N MET A 1 -3.83 13.78 3.96
CA MET A 1 -3.96 12.38 3.48
C MET A 1 -3.45 11.47 4.57
N VAL A 2 -4.10 10.35 4.82
CA VAL A 2 -3.68 9.32 5.79
C VAL A 2 -3.33 8.05 5.02
N SER A 3 -2.13 7.53 5.24
CA SER A 3 -1.66 6.27 4.66
C SER A 3 -0.93 5.50 5.74
N VAL A 4 -1.54 4.41 6.21
CA VAL A 4 -1.12 3.59 7.36
C VAL A 4 -1.58 2.14 7.12
N ALA A 5 -1.35 1.25 8.10
CA ALA A 5 -1.72 -0.19 8.12
C ALA A 5 -0.68 -1.16 7.54
N GLY A 6 0.12 -0.79 6.53
CA GLY A 6 1.09 -1.72 5.92
C GLY A 6 2.05 -2.35 6.93
N ASN A 7 2.66 -1.53 7.79
CA ASN A 7 3.59 -1.99 8.84
C ASN A 7 2.91 -2.83 9.93
N ASP A 8 1.61 -2.62 10.18
CA ASP A 8 0.84 -3.35 11.18
C ASP A 8 0.73 -4.84 10.80
N TYR A 9 0.50 -5.14 9.51
CA TYR A 9 0.50 -6.51 8.98
C TYR A 9 1.87 -7.17 9.07
N SER A 10 2.92 -6.48 8.64
CA SER A 10 4.30 -6.99 8.72
C SER A 10 4.69 -7.27 10.18
N THR A 11 4.36 -6.36 11.09
CA THR A 11 4.62 -6.50 12.53
C THR A 11 3.84 -7.67 13.12
N TYR A 12 2.58 -7.84 12.74
CA TYR A 12 1.75 -8.94 13.20
C TYR A 12 2.37 -10.30 12.84
N VAL A 13 2.85 -10.46 11.60
CA VAL A 13 3.51 -11.68 11.14
C VAL A 13 4.85 -11.90 11.85
N VAL A 14 5.71 -10.88 11.90
CA VAL A 14 7.05 -10.97 12.53
C VAL A 14 6.98 -11.28 14.02
N LYS A 15 5.93 -10.82 14.72
CA LYS A 15 5.69 -11.12 16.14
C LYS A 15 4.96 -12.45 16.38
N ASN A 16 4.99 -13.38 15.41
CA ASN A 16 4.34 -14.69 15.49
C ASN A 16 2.82 -14.61 15.74
N GLY A 17 2.16 -13.59 15.19
CA GLY A 17 0.70 -13.51 15.18
C GLY A 17 0.09 -14.68 14.40
N SER A 18 -0.94 -15.31 14.96
CA SER A 18 -1.62 -16.43 14.28
C SER A 18 -2.31 -15.93 13.01
N LEU A 19 -2.00 -16.53 11.85
CA LEU A 19 -2.68 -16.21 10.60
C LEU A 19 -4.19 -16.49 10.67
N GLN A 20 -4.63 -17.41 11.53
CA GLN A 20 -6.05 -17.68 11.78
C GLN A 20 -6.76 -16.49 12.43
N ASN A 21 -6.05 -15.70 13.25
CA ASN A 21 -6.58 -14.52 13.93
C ASN A 21 -6.43 -13.23 13.11
N LEU A 22 -5.83 -13.30 11.92
CA LEU A 22 -5.59 -12.15 11.05
C LEU A 22 -6.89 -11.38 10.68
N PRO A 23 -8.06 -12.02 10.48
CA PRO A 23 -9.31 -11.30 10.26
C PRO A 23 -9.73 -10.45 11.47
N ASP A 24 -9.57 -10.94 12.70
CA ASP A 24 -9.93 -10.20 13.90
C ASP A 24 -8.94 -9.08 14.20
N PHE A 25 -7.65 -9.33 13.97
CA PHE A 25 -6.63 -8.28 13.96
C PHE A 25 -7.00 -7.17 12.96
N THR A 26 -7.38 -7.52 11.73
CA THR A 26 -7.79 -6.56 10.70
C THR A 26 -9.00 -5.73 11.14
N LYS A 27 -10.02 -6.34 11.75
CA LYS A 27 -11.18 -5.60 12.28
C LYS A 27 -10.75 -4.58 13.35
N ASN A 28 -9.86 -4.97 14.27
CA ASN A 28 -9.37 -4.09 15.33
C ASN A 28 -8.52 -2.95 14.76
N LEU A 29 -7.66 -3.23 13.79
CA LEU A 29 -6.85 -2.24 13.10
C LEU A 29 -7.72 -1.19 12.40
N VAL A 30 -8.73 -1.62 11.63
CA VAL A 30 -9.66 -0.69 10.96
C VAL A 30 -10.49 0.10 11.97
N LYS A 31 -10.91 -0.52 13.08
CA LYS A 31 -11.60 0.19 14.17
C LYS A 31 -10.73 1.31 14.76
N GLN A 32 -9.44 1.03 14.99
CA GLN A 32 -8.50 2.03 15.49
C GLN A 32 -8.28 3.15 14.45
N LEU A 33 -8.07 2.79 13.18
CA LEU A 33 -7.97 3.76 12.09
C LEU A 33 -9.20 4.69 12.04
N ALA A 34 -10.42 4.16 12.18
CA ALA A 34 -11.62 4.97 12.20
C ALA A 34 -11.67 5.97 13.37
N ILE A 35 -11.16 5.59 14.55
CA ILE A 35 -11.03 6.50 15.70
C ILE A 35 -10.04 7.63 15.36
N ASP A 36 -8.90 7.30 14.77
CA ASP A 36 -7.88 8.29 14.43
C ASP A 36 -8.34 9.24 13.32
N LEU A 37 -9.10 8.75 12.35
CA LEU A 37 -9.77 9.59 11.35
C LEU A 37 -10.78 10.57 11.98
N LYS A 38 -11.59 10.12 12.95
CA LYS A 38 -12.49 11.01 13.71
C LYS A 38 -11.69 12.10 14.43
N ARG A 39 -10.57 11.74 15.07
CA ARG A 39 -9.68 12.70 15.76
C ARG A 39 -9.11 13.73 14.81
N ILE A 40 -8.57 13.31 13.66
CA ILE A 40 -8.04 14.22 12.63
C ILE A 40 -9.09 15.22 12.18
N LYS A 41 -10.33 14.77 11.92
CA LYS A 41 -11.43 15.67 11.58
C LYS A 41 -11.76 16.63 12.73
N GLY A 42 -11.76 16.15 13.98
CA GLY A 42 -11.98 16.96 15.17
C GLY A 42 -10.94 18.08 15.39
N LEU A 43 -9.75 17.95 14.78
CA LEU A 43 -8.73 19.00 14.75
C LEU A 43 -8.99 20.10 13.71
N GLY A 44 -10.13 20.05 13.01
CA GLY A 44 -10.53 21.03 12.00
C GLY A 44 -10.22 20.64 10.56
N VAL A 45 -9.72 19.42 10.30
CA VAL A 45 -9.52 18.94 8.94
C VAL A 45 -10.87 18.64 8.29
N GLU A 46 -11.26 19.45 7.31
CA GLU A 46 -12.58 19.34 6.68
C GLU A 46 -12.77 18.02 5.96
N LYS A 47 -11.78 17.65 5.14
CA LYS A 47 -11.81 16.41 4.37
C LYS A 47 -10.52 15.61 4.48
N VAL A 48 -10.65 14.30 4.67
CA VAL A 48 -9.55 13.37 4.89
C VAL A 48 -9.54 12.31 3.79
N LEU A 49 -8.51 12.34 2.95
CA LEU A 49 -8.21 11.28 2.00
C LEU A 49 -7.45 10.16 2.71
N VAL A 50 -7.92 8.91 2.60
CA VAL A 50 -7.36 7.72 3.25
C VAL A 50 -7.00 6.70 2.19
N THR A 51 -5.78 6.15 2.20
CA THR A 51 -5.41 5.11 1.23
C THR A 51 -5.99 3.76 1.64
N ALA A 52 -6.41 2.97 0.66
CA ALA A 52 -6.53 1.52 0.82
C ALA A 52 -5.14 0.91 1.10
N VAL A 53 -5.11 -0.34 1.56
CA VAL A 53 -3.89 -1.14 1.63
C VAL A 53 -3.61 -1.73 0.25
N GLU A 54 -2.36 -1.61 -0.21
CA GLU A 54 -1.83 -2.20 -1.44
C GLU A 54 -1.92 -3.74 -1.43
N PRO A 55 -1.73 -4.44 -2.57
CA PRO A 55 -1.74 -5.91 -2.57
C PRO A 55 -0.49 -6.46 -1.85
N ILE A 56 -0.60 -6.69 -0.52
CA ILE A 56 0.49 -7.20 0.32
C ILE A 56 1.08 -8.51 -0.24
N GLY A 57 0.23 -9.36 -0.82
CA GLY A 57 0.66 -10.63 -1.41
C GLY A 57 1.60 -10.46 -2.61
N CYS A 58 1.67 -9.27 -3.21
CA CYS A 58 2.57 -8.96 -4.32
C CYS A 58 3.89 -8.31 -3.87
N LEU A 59 4.08 -8.02 -2.58
CA LEU A 59 5.34 -7.45 -2.09
C LEU A 59 6.48 -8.48 -2.25
N PRO A 60 7.70 -8.06 -2.64
CA PRO A 60 8.80 -9.01 -2.79
C PRO A 60 9.13 -9.80 -1.52
N SER A 61 8.95 -9.21 -0.33
CA SER A 61 9.09 -9.90 0.96
C SER A 61 8.16 -11.11 1.12
N VAL A 62 7.02 -11.10 0.43
CA VAL A 62 6.05 -12.21 0.41
C VAL A 62 6.35 -13.16 -0.76
N THR A 63 6.58 -12.61 -1.96
CA THR A 63 6.78 -13.41 -3.17
C THR A 63 8.14 -14.09 -3.25
N ALA A 64 9.12 -13.70 -2.42
CA ALA A 64 10.41 -14.39 -2.30
C ALA A 64 10.26 -15.89 -2.05
N GLN A 65 9.23 -16.31 -1.30
CA GLN A 65 8.94 -17.73 -1.03
C GLN A 65 8.62 -18.54 -2.29
N ASN A 66 8.19 -17.88 -3.37
CA ASN A 66 7.88 -18.51 -4.66
C ASN A 66 8.79 -18.01 -5.79
N SER A 67 10.01 -17.53 -5.44
CA SER A 67 10.97 -16.99 -6.42
C SER A 67 10.38 -15.83 -7.26
N HIS A 68 9.55 -14.99 -6.63
CA HIS A 68 8.90 -13.84 -7.25
C HIS A 68 8.00 -14.20 -8.45
N GLN A 69 7.51 -15.44 -8.57
CA GLN A 69 6.75 -15.87 -9.74
C GLN A 69 5.30 -15.39 -9.74
N LYS A 70 4.70 -15.24 -8.56
CA LYS A 70 3.30 -14.82 -8.43
C LYS A 70 3.03 -14.17 -7.09
N CYS A 71 1.95 -13.40 -7.02
CA CYS A 71 1.47 -12.89 -5.73
C CYS A 71 0.93 -14.04 -4.87
N ASP A 72 1.00 -13.88 -3.55
CA ASP A 72 0.33 -14.76 -2.59
C ASP A 72 -1.14 -14.37 -2.42
N GLU A 73 -2.04 -15.32 -2.68
CA GLU A 73 -3.48 -15.08 -2.65
C GLU A 73 -4.03 -14.91 -1.23
N PHE A 74 -3.40 -15.51 -0.22
CA PHE A 74 -3.84 -15.37 1.17
C PHE A 74 -3.59 -13.93 1.66
N PHE A 75 -2.40 -13.39 1.43
CA PHE A 75 -2.06 -12.01 1.81
C PHE A 75 -2.81 -10.96 0.97
N ASN A 76 -3.07 -11.24 -0.32
CA ASN A 76 -3.95 -10.39 -1.11
C ASN A 76 -5.40 -10.41 -0.60
N SER A 77 -5.91 -11.58 -0.19
CA SER A 77 -7.24 -11.68 0.43
C SER A 77 -7.31 -10.91 1.75
N ALA A 78 -6.24 -10.91 2.55
CA ALA A 78 -6.15 -10.07 3.76
C ALA A 78 -6.22 -8.57 3.43
N SER A 79 -5.52 -8.13 2.39
CA SER A 79 -5.55 -6.74 1.90
C SER A 79 -6.95 -6.34 1.42
N GLN A 80 -7.61 -7.22 0.66
CA GLN A 80 -8.98 -7.01 0.20
C GLN A 80 -9.98 -6.96 1.37
N PHE A 81 -9.82 -7.83 2.36
CA PHE A 81 -10.64 -7.83 3.56
C PHE A 81 -10.46 -6.54 4.37
N HIS A 82 -9.22 -6.05 4.53
CA HIS A 82 -8.96 -4.74 5.11
C HIS A 82 -9.72 -3.63 4.37
N ASN A 83 -9.57 -3.58 3.05
CA ASN A 83 -10.15 -2.54 2.21
C ASN A 83 -11.68 -2.56 2.24
N LEU A 84 -12.29 -3.74 2.33
CA LEU A 84 -13.73 -3.89 2.56
C LEU A 84 -14.15 -3.31 3.91
N ARG A 85 -13.45 -3.64 5.00
CA ARG A 85 -13.77 -3.12 6.34
C ARG A 85 -13.51 -1.62 6.44
N LEU A 86 -12.47 -1.10 5.80
CA LEU A 86 -12.20 0.31 5.69
C LEU A 86 -13.37 1.02 4.99
N LYS A 87 -13.87 0.47 3.88
CA LYS A 87 -15.04 1.01 3.19
C LYS A 87 -16.27 1.11 4.10
N ASP A 88 -16.58 0.04 4.83
CA ASP A 88 -17.70 0.03 5.79
C ASP A 88 -17.51 1.11 6.88
N ALA A 89 -16.30 1.24 7.41
CA ALA A 89 -15.97 2.24 8.41
C ALA A 89 -16.11 3.67 7.86
N ILE A 90 -15.60 3.94 6.66
CA ILE A 90 -15.72 5.25 6.01
C ILE A 90 -17.18 5.62 5.71
N ILE A 91 -18.01 4.66 5.29
CA ILE A 91 -19.46 4.89 5.11
C ILE A 91 -20.08 5.34 6.43
N LYS A 92 -19.82 4.60 7.53
CA LYS A 92 -20.32 4.96 8.86
C LYS A 92 -19.84 6.34 9.31
N LEU A 93 -18.55 6.64 9.12
CA LEU A 93 -17.95 7.93 9.49
C LEU A 93 -18.61 9.11 8.76
N ASN A 94 -18.85 8.95 7.45
CA ASN A 94 -19.53 9.98 6.66
C ASN A 94 -20.99 10.14 7.09
N THR A 95 -21.72 9.04 7.34
CA THR A 95 -23.10 9.11 7.85
C THR A 95 -23.16 9.84 9.19
N ASP A 96 -22.34 9.44 10.17
CA ASP A 96 -22.28 10.09 11.49
C ASP A 96 -21.96 11.60 11.35
N THR A 97 -21.00 11.93 10.49
CA THR A 97 -20.56 13.32 10.24
C THR A 97 -21.64 14.16 9.57
N ASN A 98 -22.34 13.61 8.59
CA ASN A 98 -23.37 14.29 7.83
C ASN A 98 -24.57 14.66 8.71
N ILE A 99 -24.92 13.80 9.67
CA ILE A 99 -25.93 14.07 10.69
C ILE A 99 -25.53 15.27 11.54
N ILE A 100 -24.27 15.31 12.02
CA ILE A 100 -23.77 16.38 12.89
C ILE A 100 -23.67 17.72 12.15
N LEU A 101 -23.19 17.71 10.91
CA LEU A 101 -22.94 18.91 10.12
C LEU A 101 -24.14 19.38 9.29
N ASN A 102 -25.26 18.65 9.32
CA ASN A 102 -26.39 18.85 8.41
C ASN A 102 -25.94 19.00 6.94
N SER A 103 -25.09 18.07 6.50
CA SER A 103 -24.44 18.10 5.18
C SER A 103 -24.62 16.77 4.46
N THR A 104 -24.51 16.80 3.13
CA THR A 104 -24.48 15.58 2.28
C THR A 104 -23.09 15.29 1.73
N ALA A 105 -22.11 16.14 2.04
CA ALA A 105 -20.75 16.04 1.49
C ALA A 105 -19.89 15.03 2.26
N SER A 106 -19.25 14.12 1.54
CA SER A 106 -18.29 13.18 2.14
C SER A 106 -17.09 13.90 2.73
N SER A 107 -16.87 13.71 4.03
CA SER A 107 -15.69 14.20 4.75
C SER A 107 -14.52 13.23 4.69
N PHE A 108 -14.77 11.94 4.48
CA PHE A 108 -13.75 10.91 4.38
C PHE A 108 -13.85 10.24 3.01
N ILE A 109 -12.70 10.10 2.33
CA ILE A 109 -12.63 9.60 0.96
C ILE A 109 -11.55 8.53 0.89
N ILE A 110 -11.85 7.40 0.24
CA ILE A 110 -10.88 6.32 0.01
C ILE A 110 -10.15 6.57 -1.32
N LEU A 111 -8.82 6.55 -1.28
CA LEU A 111 -7.97 6.43 -2.44
C LEU A 111 -7.63 4.95 -2.66
N ASP A 112 -8.17 4.35 -3.72
CA ASP A 112 -8.00 2.93 -4.03
C ASP A 112 -6.60 2.63 -4.62
N THR A 113 -5.62 2.64 -3.72
CA THR A 113 -4.22 2.29 -4.00
C THR A 113 -4.08 0.82 -4.38
N TYR A 114 -4.87 -0.11 -3.82
CA TYR A 114 -4.87 -1.52 -4.22
C TYR A 114 -5.04 -1.67 -5.73
N LYS A 115 -6.12 -1.09 -6.27
CA LYS A 115 -6.40 -1.15 -7.70
C LYS A 115 -5.36 -0.42 -8.54
N ALA A 116 -4.82 0.69 -8.04
CA ALA A 116 -3.77 1.43 -8.73
C ALA A 116 -2.46 0.63 -8.84
N PHE A 117 -2.05 -0.05 -7.76
CA PHE A 117 -0.90 -0.96 -7.76
C PHE A 117 -1.11 -2.12 -8.72
N MET A 118 -2.25 -2.83 -8.63
CA MET A 118 -2.58 -3.91 -9.55
C MET A 118 -2.59 -3.44 -11.01
N SER A 119 -3.14 -2.26 -11.28
CA SER A 119 -3.14 -1.68 -12.63
C SER A 119 -1.72 -1.33 -13.11
N ALA A 120 -0.89 -0.77 -12.23
CA ALA A 120 0.47 -0.38 -12.58
C ALA A 120 1.37 -1.60 -12.84
N MET A 121 1.25 -2.66 -12.04
CA MET A 121 1.98 -3.92 -12.23
C MET A 121 1.54 -4.66 -13.51
N ASN A 122 0.26 -4.61 -13.86
CA ASN A 122 -0.28 -5.29 -15.05
C ASN A 122 -0.03 -4.54 -16.36
N LYS A 123 0.17 -3.22 -16.31
CA LYS A 123 0.46 -2.44 -17.50
C LYS A 123 1.94 -2.62 -17.86
N LYS A 124 2.22 -2.89 -19.13
CA LYS A 124 3.58 -2.83 -19.70
C LYS A 124 4.06 -1.37 -19.77
N HIS A 125 4.20 -0.72 -18.61
CA HIS A 125 4.41 0.72 -18.49
C HIS A 125 5.79 1.20 -18.90
N PHE A 126 6.73 0.28 -19.09
CA PHE A 126 8.06 0.63 -19.55
C PHE A 126 8.04 0.68 -21.09
N LYS A 127 7.83 1.89 -21.62
CA LYS A 127 8.03 2.18 -23.04
C LYS A 127 9.49 1.91 -23.40
N GLY A 128 9.69 0.93 -24.28
CA GLY A 128 10.99 0.54 -24.82
C GLY A 128 11.02 -0.98 -25.02
N GLU A 129 11.70 -1.46 -26.06
CA GLU A 129 11.85 -2.89 -26.40
C GLU A 129 12.60 -3.72 -25.32
N LEU A 130 12.91 -3.09 -24.17
CA LEU A 130 13.47 -3.74 -23.00
C LEU A 130 12.33 -4.42 -22.24
N GLN A 131 12.34 -5.75 -22.27
CA GLN A 131 11.42 -6.61 -21.51
C GLN A 131 11.28 -6.05 -20.10
N VAL A 132 10.05 -5.73 -19.71
CA VAL A 132 9.71 -5.39 -18.33
C VAL A 132 10.28 -6.48 -17.44
N LYS A 133 11.22 -6.13 -16.57
CA LYS A 133 11.70 -7.06 -15.54
C LYS A 133 10.50 -7.54 -14.74
N ASN A 134 10.58 -8.76 -14.22
CA ASN A 134 9.53 -9.31 -13.36
C ASN A 134 9.11 -8.26 -12.32
N PRO A 135 7.84 -7.77 -12.34
CA PRO A 135 7.42 -6.67 -11.49
C PRO A 135 7.37 -7.06 -10.00
N LEU A 136 7.55 -8.33 -9.67
CA LEU A 136 7.62 -8.83 -8.30
C LEU A 136 9.06 -8.95 -7.78
N GLU A 137 10.06 -8.77 -8.65
CA GLU A 137 11.48 -8.85 -8.29
C GLU A 137 12.01 -7.47 -7.85
N PRO A 138 12.67 -7.38 -6.69
CA PRO A 138 13.24 -6.13 -6.20
C PRO A 138 14.55 -5.79 -6.90
N CYS A 139 14.84 -4.49 -7.08
CA CYS A 139 16.10 -4.06 -7.68
C CYS A 139 17.29 -4.16 -6.71
N CYS A 140 17.06 -3.88 -5.44
CA CYS A 140 18.07 -3.85 -4.39
C CYS A 140 17.86 -5.02 -3.44
N VAL A 141 18.84 -5.92 -3.38
CA VAL A 141 18.75 -7.17 -2.61
C VAL A 141 19.95 -7.28 -1.70
N GLY A 142 19.70 -7.53 -0.42
CA GLY A 142 20.77 -7.80 0.54
C GLY A 142 21.48 -9.12 0.26
N LEU A 143 22.76 -9.18 0.60
CA LEU A 143 23.63 -10.35 0.43
C LEU A 143 23.85 -11.01 1.78
N ASP A 144 23.97 -12.34 1.81
CA ASP A 144 24.33 -13.11 3.02
C ASP A 144 23.42 -12.79 4.23
N GLY A 145 22.10 -12.66 3.99
CA GLY A 145 21.11 -12.37 5.04
C GLY A 145 21.04 -10.90 5.48
N ASN A 146 21.79 -10.00 4.84
CA ASN A 146 21.66 -8.56 5.06
C ASN A 146 20.44 -7.99 4.33
N SER A 147 20.14 -6.71 4.54
CA SER A 147 19.08 -5.98 3.84
C SER A 147 19.62 -5.07 2.75
N CYS A 148 18.75 -4.60 1.85
CA CYS A 148 19.10 -3.50 0.96
C CYS A 148 19.64 -2.30 1.76
N GLY A 149 20.79 -1.77 1.37
CA GLY A 149 21.43 -0.63 2.03
C GLY A 149 22.35 -0.98 3.21
N SER A 150 22.44 -2.24 3.62
CA SER A 150 23.37 -2.66 4.68
C SER A 150 24.84 -2.52 4.26
N VAL A 151 25.68 -2.06 5.17
CA VAL A 151 27.14 -1.99 5.03
C VAL A 151 27.80 -2.63 6.24
N ASP A 152 29.02 -3.17 6.09
CA ASP A 152 29.82 -3.56 7.24
C ASP A 152 30.55 -2.37 7.89
N ASP A 153 31.28 -2.64 8.97
CA ASP A 153 32.04 -1.65 9.74
C ASP A 153 33.07 -0.87 8.90
N LYS A 154 33.43 -1.37 7.72
CA LYS A 154 34.36 -0.72 6.78
C LYS A 154 33.64 0.01 5.65
N GLY A 155 32.30 0.06 5.68
CA GLY A 155 31.47 0.67 4.65
C GLY A 155 31.33 -0.18 3.38
N VAL A 156 31.74 -1.46 3.41
CA VAL A 156 31.58 -2.34 2.26
C VAL A 156 30.12 -2.75 2.14
N LYS A 157 29.55 -2.54 0.95
CA LYS A 157 28.15 -2.87 0.64
C LYS A 157 27.89 -4.36 0.84
N LYS A 158 26.80 -4.67 1.57
CA LYS A 158 26.26 -6.03 1.74
C LYS A 158 24.95 -6.19 0.98
N TYR A 159 24.85 -5.55 -0.17
CA TYR A 159 23.69 -5.60 -1.04
C TYR A 159 24.13 -5.43 -2.49
N SER A 160 23.29 -5.91 -3.39
CA SER A 160 23.40 -5.69 -4.83
C SER A 160 22.29 -4.75 -5.29
N VAL A 161 22.53 -4.01 -6.36
CA VAL A 161 21.53 -3.18 -7.03
C VAL A 161 21.51 -3.57 -8.49
N CYS A 162 20.31 -3.73 -9.04
CA CYS A 162 20.11 -4.04 -10.44
C CYS A 162 20.65 -2.92 -11.35
N LYS A 163 21.02 -3.27 -12.58
CA LYS A 163 21.64 -2.32 -13.53
C LYS A 163 20.75 -1.12 -13.87
N ASN A 164 19.45 -1.35 -13.99
CA ASN A 164 18.45 -0.39 -14.48
C ASN A 164 17.28 -0.30 -13.48
N PRO A 165 17.42 0.43 -12.35
CA PRO A 165 16.39 0.55 -11.34
C PRO A 165 15.06 1.11 -11.86
N GLU A 166 15.12 1.95 -12.89
CA GLU A 166 13.96 2.56 -13.53
C GLU A 166 13.04 1.54 -14.23
N LEU A 167 13.55 0.34 -14.54
CA LEU A 167 12.78 -0.75 -15.15
C LEU A 167 12.21 -1.74 -14.13
N SER A 168 12.58 -1.62 -12.85
CA SER A 168 12.05 -2.44 -11.77
C SER A 168 10.82 -1.79 -11.16
N PHE A 169 9.83 -2.60 -10.76
CA PHE A 169 8.68 -2.08 -10.02
C PHE A 169 9.03 -1.86 -8.55
N PHE A 170 9.71 -2.81 -7.91
CA PHE A 170 10.15 -2.67 -6.52
C PHE A 170 11.61 -2.26 -6.41
N TRP A 171 11.89 -1.33 -5.51
CA TRP A 171 13.23 -0.92 -5.14
C TRP A 171 13.85 -1.97 -4.21
N ASP A 172 13.19 -2.27 -3.10
CA ASP A 172 13.60 -3.26 -2.11
C ASP A 172 12.47 -4.26 -1.84
N ASP A 173 12.53 -5.00 -0.73
CA ASP A 173 11.59 -6.06 -0.43
C ASP A 173 10.13 -5.61 -0.23
N VAL A 174 9.87 -4.30 -0.09
CA VAL A 174 8.50 -3.78 0.16
C VAL A 174 8.20 -2.48 -0.59
N HIS A 175 9.20 -1.65 -0.88
CA HIS A 175 9.00 -0.31 -1.40
C HIS A 175 9.08 -0.27 -2.93
N PRO A 176 8.16 0.41 -3.63
CA PRO A 176 8.26 0.64 -5.07
C PRO A 176 9.41 1.58 -5.45
N THR A 177 9.91 1.44 -6.67
CA THR A 177 10.83 2.42 -7.28
C THR A 177 10.11 3.73 -7.57
N GLN A 178 10.87 4.79 -7.89
CA GLN A 178 10.29 6.06 -8.32
C GLN A 178 9.43 5.91 -9.59
N SER A 179 9.88 5.11 -10.57
CA SER A 179 9.12 4.87 -11.81
C SER A 179 7.82 4.11 -11.53
N ALA A 180 7.82 3.16 -10.59
CA ALA A 180 6.62 2.48 -10.15
C ALA A 180 5.64 3.42 -9.43
N TRP A 181 6.11 4.28 -8.54
CA TRP A 181 5.26 5.30 -7.92
C TRP A 181 4.64 6.25 -8.96
N HIS A 182 5.38 6.63 -10.00
CA HIS A 182 4.81 7.39 -11.12
C HIS A 182 3.70 6.61 -11.84
N ALA A 183 3.87 5.31 -12.07
CA ALA A 183 2.84 4.47 -12.70
C ALA A 183 1.60 4.27 -11.81
N VAL A 184 1.78 4.07 -10.51
CA VAL A 184 0.71 3.99 -9.52
C VAL A 184 -0.06 5.31 -9.45
N SER A 185 0.65 6.44 -9.30
CA SER A 185 0.04 7.77 -9.29
C SER A 185 -0.72 8.06 -10.59
N SER A 186 -0.15 7.70 -11.73
CA SER A 186 -0.81 7.85 -13.04
C SER A 186 -2.13 7.07 -13.12
N SER A 187 -2.19 5.88 -12.50
CA SER A 187 -3.41 5.08 -12.41
C SER A 187 -4.46 5.71 -11.47
N LEU A 188 -4.05 6.59 -10.56
CA LEU A 188 -4.93 7.33 -9.64
C LEU A 188 -5.43 8.66 -10.20
N ASN A 189 -4.83 9.21 -11.26
CA ASN A 189 -5.13 10.55 -11.79
C ASN A 189 -6.63 10.82 -11.98
N SER A 190 -7.38 9.88 -12.55
CA SER A 190 -8.83 10.08 -12.76
C SER A 190 -9.61 10.18 -11.44
N SER A 191 -9.23 9.38 -10.44
CA SER A 191 -9.80 9.43 -9.09
C SER A 191 -9.40 10.71 -8.37
N LEU A 192 -8.12 11.07 -8.41
CA LEU A 192 -7.61 12.30 -7.79
C LEU A 192 -8.26 13.54 -8.39
N HIS A 193 -8.48 13.59 -9.71
CA HIS A 193 -9.15 14.72 -10.34
C HIS A 193 -10.62 14.86 -9.91
N ARG A 194 -11.35 13.74 -9.79
CA ARG A 194 -12.72 13.75 -9.24
C ARG A 194 -12.75 14.18 -7.77
N ILE A 195 -11.79 13.70 -6.98
CA ILE A 195 -11.66 14.04 -5.57
C ILE A 195 -11.32 15.53 -5.39
N TYR A 196 -10.40 16.06 -6.18
CA TYR A 196 -10.05 17.48 -6.21
C TYR A 196 -11.24 18.36 -6.57
N LYS A 197 -12.02 17.97 -7.58
CA LYS A 197 -13.29 18.64 -7.94
C LYS A 197 -14.38 18.53 -6.88
N SER A 198 -14.26 17.61 -5.93
CA SER A 198 -15.17 17.58 -4.79
C SER A 198 -14.75 18.54 -3.69
N PHE A 199 -13.47 18.93 -3.61
CA PHE A 199 -12.92 19.85 -2.61
C PHE A 199 -13.12 21.33 -2.95
N ASN A 200 -13.35 21.66 -4.23
CA ASN A 200 -13.59 23.01 -4.74
C ASN A 200 -14.99 23.10 -5.32
#